data_AF-A0A7X9HEK4-F1
#
_entry.id   AF-A0A7X9HEK4-F1
#
_cell.length_a   1.000
_cell.length_b   1.000
_cell.length_c   1.000
_cell.angle_alpha   90.00
_cell.angle_beta   90.00
_cell.angle_gamma   90.00
#
_symmetry.space_group_name_H-M   'P 1'
#
loop_
_entity.id
_entity.type
_entity.pdbx_description
1 polymer ?
#
loop_
_entity_poly.entity_id
_entity_poly.type
_entity_poly.pdbx_seq_one_letter_code
_entity_poly.pdbx_strand_id
1 'polypeptide(L)'
;MPKFLRDFVNSMIEEWGEDNPFYGLKNNGQLVEQWTNLDGLEIFYSYVRNSKWVTVTVLPTETGIHPVSNSVYKWKGYINEYIAETAVWWAFELLTEMEAKKFMIQHKPEVKFTFIRLGHPYELVVKFDGYCWVVED
;
A
#
# COMPACT_ATOMS: atom_id res chain seq x y z
N MET A 1 5.15 19.36 -7.88
CA MET A 1 4.09 19.62 -6.88
C MET A 1 3.73 18.26 -6.32
N PRO A 2 3.70 18.05 -4.99
CA PRO A 2 3.35 16.74 -4.42
C PRO A 2 1.95 16.36 -4.90
N LYS A 3 1.80 15.14 -5.43
CA LYS A 3 0.50 14.61 -5.88
C LYS A 3 -0.17 13.95 -4.69
N PHE A 4 -1.34 14.43 -4.29
CA PHE A 4 -2.12 13.74 -3.25
C PHE A 4 -2.46 12.33 -3.72
N LEU A 5 -2.33 11.34 -2.83
CA LEU A 5 -2.61 9.94 -3.17
C LEU A 5 -4.04 9.79 -3.68
N ARG A 6 -5.00 10.50 -3.10
CA ARG A 6 -6.39 10.48 -3.55
C ARG A 6 -6.56 10.95 -5.00
N ASP A 7 -5.91 12.04 -5.38
CA ASP A 7 -5.98 12.58 -6.74
C ASP A 7 -5.28 11.65 -7.73
N PHE A 8 -4.15 11.10 -7.32
CA PHE A 8 -3.44 10.07 -8.09
C PHE A 8 -4.33 8.84 -8.32
N VAL A 9 -4.93 8.29 -7.26
CA VAL A 9 -5.86 7.15 -7.35
C VAL A 9 -7.02 7.45 -8.31
N ASN A 10 -7.62 8.63 -8.24
CA ASN A 10 -8.67 9.03 -9.17
C ASN A 10 -8.17 9.07 -10.62
N SER A 11 -7.00 9.67 -10.87
CA SER A 11 -6.42 9.71 -12.22
C SER A 11 -6.13 8.31 -12.76
N MET A 12 -5.66 7.38 -11.91
CA MET A 12 -5.41 5.99 -12.31
C MET A 12 -6.71 5.23 -12.58
N ILE A 13 -7.79 5.51 -11.84
CA ILE A 13 -9.12 4.94 -12.11
C ILE A 13 -9.62 5.38 -13.48
N GLU A 14 -9.47 6.65 -13.83
CA GLU A 14 -9.86 7.18 -15.13
C GLU A 14 -8.97 6.64 -16.27
N GLU A 15 -7.65 6.61 -16.06
CA GLU A 15 -6.68 6.16 -17.05
C GLU A 15 -6.83 4.66 -17.36
N TRP A 16 -7.03 3.83 -16.33
CA TRP A 16 -7.07 2.37 -16.49
C TRP A 16 -8.47 1.83 -16.70
N GLY A 17 -9.51 2.62 -16.40
CA GLY A 17 -10.91 2.31 -16.70
C GLY A 17 -11.37 0.98 -16.11
N GLU A 18 -12.10 0.20 -16.92
CA GLU A 18 -12.68 -1.09 -16.52
C GLU A 18 -11.63 -2.17 -16.21
N ASP A 19 -10.40 -2.00 -16.70
CA ASP A 19 -9.28 -2.92 -16.51
C ASP A 19 -8.44 -2.62 -15.25
N ASN A 20 -8.97 -1.82 -14.33
CA ASN A 20 -8.30 -1.43 -13.09
C ASN A 20 -8.71 -2.30 -11.89
N PRO A 21 -7.93 -3.34 -11.54
CA PRO A 21 -8.20 -4.13 -10.34
C PRO A 21 -7.53 -3.54 -9.08
N PHE A 22 -6.68 -2.52 -9.21
CA PHE A 22 -5.74 -2.13 -8.16
C PHE A 22 -6.08 -0.81 -7.49
N TYR A 23 -6.52 0.23 -8.21
CA TYR A 23 -6.82 1.54 -7.63
C TYR A 23 -8.32 1.71 -7.39
N GLY A 24 -8.71 2.27 -6.24
CA GLY A 24 -10.12 2.41 -5.88
C GLY A 24 -10.35 3.13 -4.57
N LEU A 25 -11.52 3.74 -4.43
CA LEU A 25 -11.88 4.58 -3.27
C LEU A 25 -12.60 3.81 -2.15
N LYS A 26 -12.88 2.53 -2.36
CA LYS A 26 -13.58 1.73 -1.34
C LYS A 26 -12.58 1.30 -0.27
N ASN A 27 -12.99 1.43 0.99
CA ASN A 27 -12.21 0.97 2.15
C ASN A 27 -12.37 -0.54 2.38
N ASN A 28 -12.69 -1.29 1.33
CA ASN A 28 -12.86 -2.73 1.40
C ASN A 28 -11.58 -3.45 0.97
N GLY A 29 -11.31 -4.56 1.64
CA GLY A 29 -10.19 -5.41 1.32
C GLY A 29 -9.83 -6.27 2.51
N GLN A 30 -8.94 -7.22 2.26
CA GLN A 30 -8.55 -8.20 3.25
C GLN A 30 -7.04 -8.38 3.21
N LEU A 31 -6.43 -8.38 4.39
CA LEU A 31 -5.10 -8.93 4.57
C LEU A 31 -5.16 -10.43 4.32
N VAL A 32 -4.48 -10.87 3.28
CA VAL A 32 -4.22 -12.27 3.02
C VAL A 32 -2.89 -12.56 3.73
N GLU A 33 -2.91 -13.41 4.76
CA GLU A 33 -1.83 -13.65 5.73
C GLU A 33 -0.38 -13.50 5.20
N GLN A 34 0.53 -13.04 6.08
CA GLN A 34 1.97 -12.82 5.81
C GLN A 34 2.69 -14.02 5.17
N TRP A 35 2.15 -15.24 5.26
CA TRP A 35 2.78 -16.46 4.73
C TRP A 35 1.74 -17.39 4.06
N THR A 36 1.58 -17.27 2.76
CA THR A 36 1.09 -18.40 1.95
C THR A 36 2.18 -18.77 0.94
N ASN A 37 2.82 -19.93 1.18
CA ASN A 37 3.89 -20.57 0.41
C ASN A 37 3.46 -20.99 -1.02
N LEU A 38 2.89 -20.07 -1.79
CA LEU A 38 2.54 -20.26 -3.20
C LEU A 38 3.24 -19.24 -4.12
N ASP A 39 4.30 -18.59 -3.63
CA ASP A 39 5.04 -17.55 -4.37
C ASP A 39 5.57 -18.05 -5.71
N GLY A 40 6.03 -19.30 -5.81
CA GLY A 40 6.55 -19.86 -7.07
C GLY A 40 5.50 -20.04 -8.17
N LEU A 41 4.27 -20.45 -7.81
CA LEU A 41 3.17 -20.58 -8.78
C LEU A 41 2.61 -19.21 -9.15
N GLU A 42 2.51 -18.30 -8.17
CA GLU A 42 1.93 -16.99 -8.40
C GLU A 42 2.83 -16.09 -9.27
N ILE A 43 4.15 -16.13 -9.07
CA ILE A 43 5.12 -15.46 -9.96
C ILE A 43 4.92 -15.94 -11.40
N PHE A 44 4.75 -17.24 -11.62
CA PHE A 44 4.54 -17.78 -12.97
C PHE A 44 3.21 -17.31 -13.60
N TYR A 45 2.14 -17.19 -12.80
CA TYR A 45 0.84 -16.69 -13.28
C TYR A 45 0.79 -15.17 -13.45
N SER A 46 1.56 -14.40 -12.68
CA SER A 46 1.60 -12.94 -12.78
C SER A 46 2.37 -12.44 -14.01
N TYR A 47 3.26 -13.25 -14.60
CA TYR A 47 3.84 -12.97 -15.92
C TYR A 47 2.80 -13.00 -17.06
N VAL A 48 1.64 -13.63 -16.85
CA VAL A 48 0.60 -13.83 -17.88
C VAL A 48 -0.70 -13.10 -17.53
N ARG A 49 -0.89 -12.67 -16.28
CA ARG A 49 -2.13 -12.06 -15.75
C ARG A 49 -1.81 -11.01 -14.67
N ASN A 50 -2.78 -10.16 -14.34
CA ASN A 50 -2.66 -9.25 -13.20
C ASN A 50 -2.42 -10.02 -11.89
N SER A 51 -1.61 -9.48 -10.98
CA SER A 51 -1.44 -10.06 -9.64
C SER A 51 -2.78 -10.10 -8.92
N LYS A 52 -2.99 -11.16 -8.12
CA LYS A 52 -4.24 -11.33 -7.36
C LYS A 52 -4.29 -10.44 -6.12
N TRP A 53 -3.15 -9.93 -5.70
CA TRP A 53 -2.97 -9.05 -4.56
C TRP A 53 -1.96 -7.94 -4.87
N VAL A 54 -2.00 -6.92 -4.02
CA VAL A 54 -0.99 -5.88 -3.91
C VAL A 54 -0.12 -6.21 -2.71
N THR A 55 1.20 -6.17 -2.89
CA THR A 55 2.15 -6.30 -1.80
C THR A 55 2.39 -4.91 -1.22
N VAL A 56 2.06 -4.73 0.05
CA VAL A 56 2.18 -3.49 0.81
C VAL A 56 3.37 -3.61 1.76
N THR A 57 4.34 -2.73 1.64
CA THR A 57 5.53 -2.71 2.49
C THR A 57 5.61 -1.39 3.25
N VAL A 58 5.63 -1.44 4.58
CA VAL A 58 5.87 -0.25 5.39
C VAL A 58 7.38 -0.05 5.57
N LEU A 59 7.88 1.13 5.20
CA LEU A 59 9.30 1.43 5.27
C LEU A 59 9.70 1.95 6.66
N PRO A 60 10.99 1.88 7.04
CA PRO A 60 11.49 2.57 8.22
C PRO A 60 11.21 4.07 8.14
N THR A 61 10.82 4.68 9.26
CA THR A 61 10.54 6.11 9.30
C THR A 61 11.83 6.92 9.22
N GLU A 62 11.75 8.20 8.78
CA GLU A 62 12.91 9.11 8.75
C GLU A 62 13.57 9.27 10.13
N THR A 63 12.78 9.09 11.20
CA THR A 63 13.26 9.14 12.58
C THR A 63 13.99 7.86 13.03
N GLY A 64 14.11 6.85 12.16
CA GLY A 64 14.78 5.59 12.44
C GLY A 64 13.95 4.56 13.19
N ILE A 65 12.62 4.75 13.29
CA ILE A 65 11.74 3.75 13.88
C ILE A 65 11.43 2.69 12.84
N HIS A 66 11.73 1.44 13.19
CA HIS A 66 11.48 0.29 12.33
C HIS A 66 10.17 -0.39 12.72
N PRO A 67 9.39 -0.89 11.74
CA PRO A 67 8.29 -1.79 12.02
C PRO A 67 8.70 -3.03 12.83
N VAL A 68 7.76 -3.59 13.59
CA VAL A 68 8.02 -4.63 14.60
C VAL A 68 8.36 -6.01 14.00
N SER A 69 7.94 -6.29 12.74
CA SER A 69 8.22 -7.54 12.02
C SER A 69 8.29 -7.33 10.50
N ASN A 70 8.50 -8.40 9.70
CA ASN A 70 8.49 -8.39 8.22
C ASN A 70 7.27 -7.59 7.73
N SER A 71 7.51 -6.33 7.37
CA SER A 71 6.47 -5.30 7.18
C SER A 71 5.83 -5.41 5.80
N VAL A 72 5.83 -6.62 5.26
CA VAL A 72 5.36 -6.99 3.94
C VAL A 72 4.03 -7.71 4.11
N TYR A 73 2.98 -7.09 3.60
CA TYR A 73 1.60 -7.54 3.71
C TYR A 73 1.05 -7.82 2.31
N LYS A 74 0.35 -8.95 2.13
CA LYS A 74 -0.41 -9.19 0.90
C LYS A 74 -1.83 -8.69 1.09
N TRP A 75 -2.22 -7.71 0.29
CA TRP A 75 -3.53 -7.08 0.37
C TRP A 75 -4.39 -7.45 -0.84
N LYS A 76 -5.61 -7.94 -0.56
CA LYS A 76 -6.63 -8.13 -1.59
C LYS A 76 -7.65 -7.00 -1.48
N GLY A 77 -7.61 -6.07 -2.42
CA GLY A 77 -8.46 -4.87 -2.43
C GLY A 77 -7.76 -3.73 -3.17
N TYR A 78 -8.20 -2.50 -2.93
CA TYR A 78 -7.70 -1.32 -3.64
C TYR A 78 -6.55 -0.62 -2.91
N ILE A 79 -5.65 0.00 -3.69
CA ILE A 79 -4.64 0.96 -3.24
C ILE A 79 -5.35 2.29 -3.00
N ASN A 80 -5.27 2.78 -1.76
CA ASN A 80 -5.75 4.09 -1.32
C ASN A 80 -5.16 4.46 0.04
N GLU A 81 -5.54 5.65 0.54
CA GLU A 81 -5.11 6.21 1.82
C GLU A 81 -5.47 5.31 3.01
N TYR A 82 -6.66 4.70 2.98
CA TYR A 82 -7.11 3.81 4.04
C TYR A 82 -6.20 2.58 4.20
N ILE A 83 -5.72 2.01 3.08
CA ILE A 83 -4.78 0.87 3.14
C ILE A 83 -3.40 1.29 3.58
N ALA A 84 -2.91 2.44 3.13
CA ALA A 84 -1.63 2.99 3.59
C ALA A 84 -1.66 3.18 5.12
N GLU A 85 -2.72 3.79 5.64
CA GLU A 85 -2.91 3.99 7.08
C GLU A 85 -3.03 2.66 7.83
N THR A 86 -3.89 1.75 7.39
CA THR A 86 -4.08 0.44 8.05
C THR A 86 -2.77 -0.35 8.10
N ALA A 87 -1.96 -0.31 7.04
CA ALA A 87 -0.67 -0.98 7.00
C ALA A 87 0.29 -0.42 8.06
N VAL A 88 0.33 0.90 8.27
CA VAL A 88 1.13 1.54 9.32
C VAL A 88 0.67 1.08 10.70
N TRP A 89 -0.64 1.00 10.94
CA TRP A 89 -1.15 0.56 12.23
C TRP A 89 -0.67 -0.85 12.56
N TRP A 90 -0.70 -1.76 11.58
CA TRP A 90 -0.21 -3.13 11.76
C TRP A 90 1.30 -3.22 11.87
N ALA A 91 2.04 -2.43 11.10
CA ALA A 91 3.50 -2.42 11.10
C ALA A 91 4.09 -1.99 12.45
N PHE A 92 3.42 -1.07 13.15
CA PHE A 92 3.86 -0.52 14.43
C PHE A 92 2.99 -0.94 15.61
N GLU A 93 2.09 -1.91 15.42
CA GLU A 93 1.18 -2.43 16.45
C GLU A 93 0.35 -1.34 17.16
N LEU A 94 -0.07 -0.32 16.41
CA LEU A 94 -0.84 0.82 16.91
C LEU A 94 -2.29 0.37 17.15
N LEU A 95 -2.75 0.51 18.40
CA LEU A 95 -4.03 -0.09 18.83
C LEU A 95 -5.19 0.88 18.74
N THR A 96 -4.92 2.19 18.72
CA THR A 96 -5.94 3.23 18.75
C THR A 96 -5.72 4.27 17.66
N GLU A 97 -6.82 4.86 17.19
CA GLU A 97 -6.78 5.93 16.19
C GLU A 97 -5.96 7.14 16.65
N MET A 98 -6.05 7.48 17.93
CA MET A 98 -5.31 8.61 18.50
C MET A 98 -3.81 8.34 18.53
N GLU A 99 -3.41 7.13 18.92
CA GLU A 99 -2.01 6.70 18.87
C GLU A 99 -1.49 6.72 17.44
N ALA A 100 -2.24 6.15 16.50
CA ALA A 100 -1.85 6.10 15.11
C ALA A 100 -1.72 7.48 14.46
N LYS A 101 -2.67 8.38 14.68
CA LYS A 101 -2.58 9.78 14.20
C LYS A 101 -1.35 10.48 14.76
N LYS A 102 -1.12 10.37 16.07
CA LYS A 102 0.06 10.98 16.71
C LYS A 102 1.35 10.42 16.12
N PHE A 103 1.42 9.11 15.94
CA PHE A 103 2.57 8.44 15.33
C PHE A 103 2.80 8.92 13.89
N MET A 104 1.77 8.92 13.05
CA MET A 104 1.88 9.33 11.65
C MET A 104 2.32 10.78 11.50
N ILE A 105 1.75 11.70 12.29
CA ILE A 105 2.14 13.12 12.29
C ILE A 105 3.60 13.30 12.70
N GLN A 106 4.05 12.56 13.72
CA GLN A 106 5.38 12.69 14.28
C GLN A 106 6.46 12.04 13.41
N HIS A 107 6.17 10.89 12.82
CA HIS A 107 7.16 10.03 12.18
C HIS A 107 7.03 9.95 10.65
N LYS A 108 5.97 10.52 10.07
CA LYS A 108 5.77 10.65 8.62
C LYS A 108 6.08 9.35 7.86
N PRO A 109 5.37 8.25 8.18
CA PRO A 109 5.68 6.95 7.64
C PRO A 109 5.51 6.90 6.12
N GLU A 110 6.27 6.00 5.52
CA GLU A 110 6.25 5.70 4.09
C GLU A 110 5.73 4.28 3.86
N VAL A 111 4.92 4.12 2.82
CA VAL A 111 4.32 2.86 2.42
C VAL A 111 4.57 2.64 0.93
N LYS A 112 5.14 1.48 0.60
CA LYS A 112 5.37 1.05 -0.77
C LYS A 112 4.35 -0.01 -1.17
N PHE A 113 3.60 0.27 -2.22
CA PHE A 113 2.74 -0.68 -2.91
C PHE A 113 3.50 -1.28 -4.09
N THR A 114 3.47 -2.60 -4.23
CA THR A 114 4.03 -3.31 -5.37
C THR A 114 3.02 -4.31 -5.91
N PHE A 115 2.85 -4.35 -7.23
CA PHE A 115 1.88 -5.22 -7.89
C PHE A 115 2.30 -5.50 -9.34
N ILE A 116 1.67 -6.48 -9.98
CA ILE A 116 1.97 -6.83 -11.37
C ILE A 116 0.71 -6.60 -12.20
N ARG A 117 0.84 -5.79 -13.25
CA ARG A 117 -0.23 -5.55 -14.23
C ARG A 117 0.27 -5.94 -15.61
N LEU A 118 -0.47 -6.81 -16.30
CA LEU A 118 -0.14 -7.27 -17.65
C LEU A 118 1.32 -7.75 -17.79
N GLY A 119 1.83 -8.48 -16.78
CA GLY A 119 3.20 -8.99 -16.77
C GLY A 119 4.28 -7.96 -16.41
N HIS A 120 3.92 -6.70 -16.17
CA HIS A 120 4.86 -5.65 -15.77
C HIS A 120 4.76 -5.35 -14.27
N PRO A 121 5.89 -5.29 -13.54
CA PRO A 121 5.90 -4.86 -12.15
C PRO A 121 5.68 -3.34 -12.07
N TYR A 122 4.84 -2.93 -11.13
CA TYR A 122 4.60 -1.55 -10.78
C TYR A 122 4.93 -1.35 -9.30
N GLU A 123 5.51 -0.21 -8.99
CA GLU A 123 5.75 0.24 -7.63
C GLU A 123 5.14 1.64 -7.46
N LEU A 124 4.59 1.90 -6.27
CA LEU A 124 4.10 3.21 -5.86
C LEU A 124 4.51 3.43 -4.40
N VAL A 125 5.31 4.47 -4.16
CA VAL A 125 5.67 4.88 -2.80
C VAL A 125 4.81 6.07 -2.41
N VAL A 126 4.26 6.02 -1.20
CA VAL A 126 3.46 7.10 -0.63
C VAL A 126 3.98 7.44 0.75
N LYS A 127 3.90 8.72 1.08
CA LYS A 127 4.36 9.26 2.36
C LYS A 127 3.26 10.05 3.03
N PHE A 128 3.18 9.96 4.35
CA PHE A 128 2.34 10.84 5.13
C PHE A 128 3.07 12.15 5.43
N ASP A 129 2.58 13.29 4.91
CA ASP A 129 3.28 14.57 5.05
C ASP A 129 3.05 15.28 6.41
N GLY A 130 2.11 14.74 7.22
CA GLY A 130 1.61 15.29 8.47
C GLY A 130 0.10 15.55 8.45
N TYR A 131 -0.50 15.62 7.27
CA TYR A 131 -1.94 15.85 7.08
C TYR A 131 -2.56 14.87 6.08
N CYS A 132 -1.85 14.57 5.00
CA CYS A 132 -2.35 13.77 3.89
C CYS A 132 -1.29 12.78 3.40
N TRP A 133 -1.75 11.78 2.65
CA TRP A 133 -0.85 10.89 1.92
C TRP A 133 -0.50 11.52 0.57
N VAL A 134 0.80 11.59 0.27
CA VAL A 134 1.35 12.11 -0.99
C VAL A 134 2.13 11.00 -1.69
N VAL A 135 2.08 11.00 -3.03
CA VAL A 135 2.90 10.12 -3.86
C VAL A 135 4.32 10.66 -3.91
N GLU A 136 5.29 9.78 -3.70
CA GLU A 136 6.71 10.05 -3.96
C GLU A 136 7.05 9.58 -5.39
N ASP A 137 7.59 10.49 -6.22
CA ASP A 137 8.06 10.21 -7.58
C ASP A 137 9.47 9.56 -7.54
#